data_AF-A0A132GP51-F1
#
_entry.id   AF-A0A132GP51-F1
#
_cell.length_a   1.000
_cell.length_b   1.000
_cell.length_c   1.000
_cell.angle_alpha   90.00
_cell.angle_beta   90.00
_cell.angle_gamma   90.00
#
_symmetry.space_group_name_H-M   'P 1'
#
loop_
_entity.id
_entity.type
_entity.pdbx_description
1 polymer ?
#
loop_
_entity_poly.entity_id
_entity_poly.type
_entity_poly.pdbx_seq_one_letter_code
_entity_poly.pdbx_strand_id
1 'polypeptide(L)' 'PTLDGERLYDTEDLCLMLHVSKRTIQRYRLLGVLPYVQLRKKAYFKESDISQFLRRQVPGISENEIGEYFARIVKPNK' A
#
# COMPACT_ATOMS: atom_id res chain seq x y z
N PRO A 1 -5.65 3.76 -9.80
CA PRO A 1 -6.67 2.93 -10.48
C PRO A 1 -7.61 2.36 -9.41
N THR A 2 -8.86 2.11 -9.74
CA THR A 2 -9.81 1.44 -8.83
C THR A 2 -10.10 0.04 -9.33
N LEU A 3 -10.21 -0.92 -8.41
CA LEU A 3 -10.62 -2.30 -8.70
C LEU A 3 -11.71 -2.65 -7.70
N ASP A 4 -12.90 -3.00 -8.20
CA ASP A 4 -14.07 -3.30 -7.36
C ASP A 4 -14.45 -2.18 -6.37
N GLY A 5 -14.20 -0.92 -6.76
CA GLY A 5 -14.43 0.26 -5.92
C GLY A 5 -13.32 0.56 -4.91
N GLU A 6 -12.32 -0.31 -4.74
CA GLU A 6 -11.16 -0.08 -3.88
C GLU A 6 -10.04 0.63 -4.63
N ARG A 7 -9.34 1.55 -3.95
CA ARG A 7 -8.16 2.21 -4.50
C ARG A 7 -6.98 1.24 -4.55
N LEU A 8 -6.31 1.24 -5.69
CA LEU A 8 -5.08 0.50 -5.90
C LEU A 8 -3.87 1.43 -5.89
N TYR A 9 -2.85 0.99 -5.17
CA TYR A 9 -1.55 1.63 -5.05
C TYR A 9 -0.50 0.82 -5.79
N ASP A 10 0.37 1.47 -6.54
CA ASP A 10 1.50 0.78 -7.15
C ASP A 10 2.72 0.73 -6.21
N THR A 11 3.78 0.05 -6.66
CA THR A 11 5.02 -0.07 -5.88
C THR A 11 5.61 1.29 -5.49
N GLU A 12 5.47 2.32 -6.33
CA GLU A 12 6.05 3.63 -6.07
C GLU A 12 5.24 4.38 -5.02
N ASP A 13 3.91 4.33 -5.12
CA ASP A 13 3.01 4.88 -4.10
C ASP A 13 3.28 4.21 -2.73
N LEU A 14 3.52 2.90 -2.69
CA LEU A 14 3.88 2.17 -1.47
C LEU A 14 5.23 2.56 -0.88
N CYS A 15 6.23 2.78 -1.74
CA CYS A 15 7.54 3.23 -1.28
C CYS A 15 7.44 4.59 -0.59
N LEU A 16 6.65 5.50 -1.17
CA LEU A 16 6.40 6.84 -0.61
C LEU A 16 5.58 6.78 0.67
N MET A 17 4.50 6.00 0.68
CA MET A 17 3.62 5.85 1.84
C MET A 17 4.37 5.27 3.06
N LEU A 18 5.05 4.14 2.86
CA LEU A 18 5.69 3.40 3.94
C LEU A 18 7.11 3.87 4.25
N HIS A 19 7.65 4.82 3.47
CA HIS A 19 9.05 5.25 3.52
C HIS A 19 10.04 4.07 3.41
N VAL A 20 9.77 3.16 2.48
CA VAL A 20 10.61 1.97 2.25
C VAL A 20 11.13 1.91 0.82
N SER A 21 12.18 1.14 0.62
CA SER A 21 12.74 0.91 -0.71
C SER A 21 11.90 -0.05 -1.56
N LYS A 22 12.06 0.02 -2.89
CA LYS A 22 11.49 -0.97 -3.83
C LYS A 22 11.92 -2.40 -3.49
N ARG A 23 13.14 -2.58 -2.95
CA ARG A 23 13.67 -3.87 -2.50
C ARG A 23 12.87 -4.43 -1.31
N THR A 24 12.47 -3.57 -0.38
CA THR A 24 11.62 -3.94 0.76
C THR A 24 10.24 -4.40 0.29
N ILE A 25 9.59 -3.65 -0.62
CA ILE A 25 8.30 -4.04 -1.19
C ILE A 25 8.40 -5.37 -1.95
N GLN A 26 9.47 -5.59 -2.71
CA GLN A 26 9.71 -6.88 -3.37
C GLN A 26 9.82 -8.01 -2.35
N ARG A 27 10.56 -7.82 -1.24
CA ARG A 27 10.64 -8.81 -0.16
C ARG A 27 9.27 -9.07 0.46
N TYR A 28 8.46 -8.05 0.71
CA TYR A 28 7.12 -8.23 1.26
C TYR A 28 6.20 -9.05 0.36
N ARG A 29 6.30 -8.85 -0.96
CA ARG A 29 5.60 -9.69 -1.94
C ARG A 29 6.07 -11.14 -1.90
N LEU A 30 7.39 -11.36 -1.88
CA LEU A 30 7.97 -12.71 -1.87
C LEU A 30 7.63 -13.48 -0.59
N LEU A 31 7.57 -12.79 0.54
CA LEU A 31 7.20 -13.38 1.83
C LEU A 31 5.68 -13.52 2.02
N GLY A 32 4.86 -13.00 1.10
CA GLY A 32 3.39 -13.02 1.21
C GLY A 32 2.83 -12.16 2.35
N VAL A 33 3.63 -11.31 2.97
CA VAL A 33 3.19 -10.45 4.10
C VAL A 33 2.35 -9.26 3.62
N LEU A 34 2.51 -8.85 2.36
CA LEU A 34 1.70 -7.83 1.71
C LEU A 34 1.13 -8.41 0.40
N PRO A 35 -0.16 -8.79 0.38
CA PRO A 35 -0.82 -9.30 -0.81
C PRO A 35 -0.76 -8.29 -1.96
N TYR A 36 -0.68 -8.78 -3.19
CA TYR A 36 -0.68 -7.93 -4.38
C TYR A 36 -1.51 -8.57 -5.48
N VAL A 37 -2.06 -7.71 -6.34
CA VAL A 37 -2.73 -8.10 -7.58
C VAL A 37 -1.88 -7.63 -8.76
N GLN A 38 -1.78 -8.47 -9.79
CA GLN A 38 -1.07 -8.09 -11.00
C GLN A 38 -2.08 -7.58 -12.02
N LEU A 39 -2.01 -6.29 -12.37
CA LEU A 39 -2.77 -5.75 -13.49
C LEU A 39 -1.81 -5.48 -14.64
N ARG A 40 -2.04 -6.16 -15.77
CA ARG A 40 -1.15 -6.17 -16.93
C ARG A 40 0.26 -6.63 -16.55
N LYS A 41 1.21 -5.70 -16.42
CA LYS A 41 2.63 -5.94 -16.11
C LYS A 41 3.09 -5.24 -14.83
N LYS A 42 2.16 -4.66 -14.05
CA LYS A 42 2.47 -3.93 -12.82
C LYS A 42 1.79 -4.59 -11.62
N ALA A 43 2.51 -4.62 -10.50
CA ALA A 43 1.97 -5.03 -9.22
C ALA A 43 1.22 -3.85 -8.59
N TYR A 44 0.02 -4.13 -8.11
CA TYR A 44 -0.85 -3.20 -7.41
C TYR A 44 -1.28 -3.81 -6.09
N PHE A 45 -1.62 -2.94 -5.16
CA PHE A 45 -1.91 -3.27 -3.77
C PHE A 45 -3.20 -2.59 -3.37
N LYS A 46 -4.10 -3.34 -2.74
CA LYS A 46 -5.39 -2.83 -2.31
C LYS A 46 -5.23 -1.99 -1.06
N GLU A 47 -6.02 -0.93 -0.97
CA GLU A 47 -6.10 -0.10 0.24
C GLU A 47 -6.37 -0.93 1.49
N SER A 48 -7.35 -1.85 1.43
CA SER A 48 -7.73 -2.73 2.53
C SER A 48 -6.58 -3.64 3.00
N ASP A 49 -5.82 -4.22 2.06
CA ASP A 49 -4.64 -5.04 2.36
C ASP A 49 -3.53 -4.22 3.03
N ILE A 50 -3.32 -2.98 2.56
CA ILE A 50 -2.32 -2.07 3.14
C ILE A 50 -2.72 -1.66 4.55
N SER A 51 -3.99 -1.33 4.78
CA SER A 51 -4.51 -1.00 6.12
C SER A 51 -4.32 -2.16 7.09
N GLN A 52 -4.62 -3.39 6.65
CA GLN A 52 -4.37 -4.58 7.47
C GLN A 52 -2.88 -4.81 7.72
N PHE A 53 -2.02 -4.58 6.73
CA PHE A 53 -0.58 -4.68 6.89
C PHE A 53 -0.07 -3.68 7.94
N LEU A 54 -0.51 -2.42 7.88
CA LEU A 54 -0.15 -1.39 8.86
C LEU A 54 -0.57 -1.79 10.28
N ARG A 55 -1.81 -2.28 10.46
CA ARG A 55 -2.29 -2.78 11.76
C ARG A 55 -1.48 -3.94 12.32
N ARG A 56 -0.90 -4.78 11.45
CA ARG A 56 -0.03 -5.89 11.87
C ARG A 56 1.39 -5.44 12.20
N GLN A 57 1.92 -4.44 11.49
CA GLN A 57 3.29 -3.96 11.69
C GLN A 57 3.41 -2.91 12.81
N VAL A 58 2.36 -2.12 13.04
CA VAL A 58 2.31 -1.04 14.03
C VAL A 58 1.21 -1.36 15.05
N PRO A 59 1.54 -1.98 16.20
CA PRO A 59 0.56 -2.30 17.22
C PRO A 59 -0.09 -1.04 17.78
N GLY A 60 -1.43 -0.99 17.80
CA GLY A 60 -2.18 0.12 18.36
C GLY A 60 -2.37 1.33 17.43
N ILE A 61 -1.98 1.24 16.15
CA ILE A 61 -2.25 2.29 15.17
C ILE A 61 -3.76 2.51 15.02
N SER A 62 -4.18 3.78 15.05
CA SER A 62 -5.57 4.20 14.87
C SER A 62 -5.94 4.39 13.40
N GLU A 63 -7.25 4.42 13.11
CA GLU A 63 -7.75 4.69 11.75
C GLU A 63 -7.32 6.06 11.21
N ASN A 64 -7.22 7.05 12.09
CA ASN A 64 -6.77 8.39 11.70
C ASN A 64 -5.32 8.35 11.23
N GLU A 65 -4.43 7.68 11.99
CA GLU A 65 -3.03 7.52 11.62
C GLU A 65 -2.88 6.75 10.30
N ILE A 66 -3.65 5.67 10.10
CA ILE A 66 -3.70 4.94 8.83
C ILE A 66 -4.13 5.90 7.70
N GLY A 67 -5.14 6.73 7.92
CA GLY A 67 -5.59 7.76 6.98
C GLY A 67 -4.47 8.73 6.59
N GLU A 68 -3.62 9.14 7.54
CA GLU A 68 -2.47 10.01 7.26
C GLU A 68 -1.44 9.35 6.34
N TYR A 69 -1.21 8.04 6.46
CA TYR A 69 -0.35 7.30 5.51
C TYR A 69 -0.89 7.41 4.08
N PHE A 70 -2.20 7.20 3.89
CA PHE A 70 -2.82 7.35 2.57
C PHE A 70 -2.86 8.81 2.09
N ALA A 71 -2.96 9.78 2.99
CA ALA A 71 -2.92 11.19 2.66
C ALA A 71 -1.57 11.63 2.07
N ARG A 72 -0.45 11.04 2.52
CA ARG A 72 0.92 11.37 2.04
C ARG A 72 1.13 11.15 0.54
N ILE A 73 0.30 10.32 -0.09
CA ILE A 73 0.38 9.99 -1.52
C ILE A 73 -0.82 10.54 -2.32
N VAL A 74 -1.67 11.38 -1.72
CA VAL A 74 -2.67 12.13 -2.48
C VAL A 74 -1.95 13.09 -3.43
N LYS A 75 -1.70 12.62 -4.65
CA LYS A 75 -1.13 13.44 -5.72
C LYS A 75 -2.18 14.53 -6.03
N PRO A 76 -1.84 15.84 -5.92
CA PRO A 76 -2.81 16.92 -6.08
C PRO A 76 -3.38 17.08 -7.49
N ASN A 77 -2.98 16.26 -8.46
CA ASN A 77 -3.59 16.20 -9.78
C ASN A 77 -3.14 14.91 -10.49
N LYS A 78 -4.05 13.95 -10.66
CA LYS A 78 -3.98 12.98 -11.75
C LYS A 78 -5.37 12.53 -12.16
#